data_AF-A0A9D6UL79-F1
#
_entry.id   AF-A0A9D6UL79-F1
#
_cell.length_a   1.000
_cell.length_b   1.000
_cell.length_c   1.000
_cell.angle_alpha   90.00
_cell.angle_beta   90.00
_cell.angle_gamma   90.00
#
_symmetry.space_group_name_H-M   'P 1'
#
loop_
_entity.id
_entity.type
_entity.pdbx_description
1 polymer ?
#
loop_
_entity_poly.entity_id
_entity_poly.type
_entity_poly.pdbx_seq_one_letter_code
_entity_poly.pdbx_strand_id
1 'polypeptide(L)'
;MKRIIIAGGGTGGHLYPGIAVAKEFQKRYKDIEILFVGTANGIEDRVLPKEGYRLETIRIAGFIGKGLLKKIATLFMIPFSII
;
A
#
# COMPACT_ATOMS: atom_id res chain seq x y z
N MET A 1 -15.69 8.92 -14.66
CA MET A 1 -14.62 8.12 -14.06
C MET A 1 -14.02 8.79 -12.83
N LYS A 2 -14.22 8.20 -11.65
CA LYS A 2 -13.56 8.62 -10.39
C LYS A 2 -12.34 7.74 -10.15
N ARG A 3 -11.30 8.28 -9.51
CA ARG A 3 -10.10 7.52 -9.15
C ARG A 3 -9.76 7.75 -7.70
N ILE A 4 -9.42 6.67 -6.98
CA ILE A 4 -8.92 6.76 -5.62
C ILE A 4 -7.63 5.95 -5.48
N ILE A 5 -6.73 6.49 -4.66
CA ILE A 5 -5.51 5.80 -4.24
C ILE A 5 -5.61 5.59 -2.74
N ILE A 6 -5.44 4.34 -2.30
CA ILE A 6 -5.42 3.96 -0.90
C ILE A 6 -3.99 3.57 -0.56
N ALA A 7 -3.29 4.45 0.15
CA ALA A 7 -1.94 4.19 0.63
C ALA A 7 -1.99 3.63 2.05
N GLY A 8 -1.41 2.46 2.26
CA GLY A 8 -1.41 1.79 3.56
C GLY A 8 -1.11 0.31 3.45
N GLY A 9 -0.50 -0.27 4.48
CA GLY A 9 -0.04 -1.65 4.46
C GLY A 9 0.78 -2.03 5.68
N GLY A 10 1.50 -3.14 5.58
CA GLY A 10 2.35 -3.70 6.63
C GLY A 10 1.65 -4.70 7.55
N THR A 11 0.39 -4.45 7.95
CA THR A 11 -0.40 -5.36 8.80
C THR A 11 -1.90 -5.32 8.44
N GLY A 12 -2.66 -6.30 8.96
CA GLY A 12 -4.12 -6.38 8.76
C GLY A 12 -4.89 -5.18 9.31
N GLY A 13 -4.37 -4.55 10.37
CA GLY A 13 -5.06 -3.46 11.06
C GLY A 13 -5.30 -2.22 10.20
N HIS A 14 -4.48 -1.97 9.18
CA HIS A 14 -4.68 -0.86 8.24
C HIS A 14 -5.24 -1.35 6.90
N LEU A 15 -4.87 -2.56 6.49
CA LEU A 15 -5.27 -3.11 5.20
C LEU A 15 -6.77 -3.36 5.10
N TYR A 16 -7.36 -4.07 6.07
CA TYR A 16 -8.77 -4.45 6.00
C TYR A 16 -9.72 -3.24 6.11
N PRO A 17 -9.45 -2.23 6.96
CA PRO A 17 -10.20 -0.98 6.90
C PRO A 17 -10.10 -0.29 5.54
N GLY A 18 -8.92 -0.27 4.91
CA GLY A 18 -8.74 0.26 3.56
C GLY A 18 -9.59 -0.48 2.52
N ILE A 19 -9.62 -1.81 2.58
CA ILE A 19 -10.48 -2.65 1.73
C ILE A 19 -11.96 -2.36 1.97
N ALA A 20 -12.38 -2.21 3.24
CA ALA A 20 -13.78 -1.89 3.56
C ALA A 20 -14.20 -0.55 2.95
N VAL A 21 -13.34 0.47 3.02
CA VAL A 21 -13.56 1.77 2.38
C VAL A 21 -13.61 1.62 0.86
N ALA A 22 -12.69 0.87 0.24
CA ALA A 22 -12.69 0.61 -1.20
C ALA A 22 -14.02 0.00 -1.67
N LYS A 23 -14.50 -1.03 -0.97
CA LYS A 23 -15.78 -1.69 -1.27
C LYS A 23 -16.96 -0.73 -1.17
N GLU A 24 -16.97 0.14 -0.18
CA GLU A 24 -18.02 1.16 -0.04
C GLU A 24 -18.01 2.17 -1.18
N PHE A 25 -16.83 2.58 -1.64
CA PHE A 25 -16.70 3.46 -2.81
C PHE A 25 -17.21 2.81 -4.09
N GLN A 26 -16.93 1.51 -4.30
CA GLN A 26 -17.47 0.75 -5.44
C GLN A 26 -19.00 0.64 -5.41
N LYS A 27 -19.62 0.58 -4.23
CA LYS A 27 -21.08 0.60 -4.10
C LYS A 27 -21.69 1.96 -4.48
N ARG A 28 -21.01 3.06 -4.12
CA ARG A 28 -21.50 4.43 -4.36
C ARG A 28 -21.28 4.92 -5.78
N TYR A 29 -20.25 4.41 -6.46
CA TYR A 29 -19.85 4.90 -7.78
C TYR A 29 -19.63 3.72 -8.74
N LYS A 30 -20.46 3.61 -9.78
CA LYS A 30 -20.37 2.54 -10.80
C LYS A 30 -19.10 2.60 -11.67
N ASP A 31 -18.46 3.76 -11.77
CA ASP A 31 -17.29 4.00 -12.63
C ASP A 31 -16.15 4.60 -11.79
N ILE A 32 -15.64 3.79 -10.84
CA ILE A 32 -14.52 4.13 -9.97
C ILE A 32 -13.35 3.17 -10.16
N GLU A 33 -12.16 3.74 -10.28
CA GLU A 33 -10.90 3.02 -10.31
C GLU A 33 -10.24 3.10 -8.93
N ILE A 34 -9.81 1.96 -8.40
CA ILE A 34 -9.19 1.85 -7.08
C ILE A 34 -7.79 1.29 -7.25
N LEU A 35 -6.81 2.04 -6.76
CA LEU A 35 -5.42 1.63 -6.69
C LEU A 35 -4.98 1.58 -5.23
N PHE A 36 -4.38 0.47 -4.82
CA PHE A 36 -3.67 0.40 -3.55
C PHE A 36 -2.19 0.66 -3.77
N VAL A 37 -1.58 1.36 -2.82
CA VAL A 37 -0.13 1.61 -2.80
C VAL A 37 0.43 1.14 -1.47
N GLY A 38 1.42 0.26 -1.53
CA GLY A 38 1.99 -0.37 -0.34
C GLY A 38 3.42 -0.85 -0.57
N THR A 39 3.83 -1.85 0.20
CA THR A 39 5.18 -2.42 0.10
C THR A 39 5.10 -3.89 -0.32
N ALA A 40 6.11 -4.38 -1.05
CA ALA A 40 6.20 -5.79 -1.41
C ALA A 40 6.42 -6.73 -0.20
N ASN A 41 6.72 -6.17 0.98
CA ASN A 41 7.08 -6.93 2.18
C ASN A 41 5.91 -7.13 3.15
N GLY A 42 4.76 -6.48 2.91
CA GLY A 42 3.61 -6.54 3.80
C GLY A 42 2.58 -7.58 3.37
N ILE A 43 1.56 -7.79 4.19
CA ILE A 43 0.49 -8.73 3.88
C ILE A 43 -0.36 -8.29 2.68
N GLU A 44 -0.31 -7.00 2.33
CA GLU A 44 -1.02 -6.39 1.22
C GLU A 44 -0.73 -7.05 -0.13
N ASP A 45 0.53 -7.45 -0.37
CA ASP A 45 0.98 -8.13 -1.58
C ASP A 45 0.23 -9.45 -1.84
N ARG A 46 -0.17 -10.13 -0.76
CA ARG A 46 -0.88 -11.41 -0.85
C ARG A 46 -2.39 -11.28 -0.79
N VAL A 47 -2.90 -10.26 -0.10
CA VAL A 47 -4.34 -10.10 0.18
C VAL A 47 -5.02 -9.30 -0.91
N LEU A 48 -4.44 -8.18 -1.36
CA LEU A 48 -5.10 -7.29 -2.32
C LEU A 48 -5.36 -7.94 -3.69
N PRO A 49 -4.41 -8.70 -4.28
CA PRO A 49 -4.70 -9.39 -5.54
C PRO A 49 -5.84 -10.41 -5.41
N LYS A 50 -5.97 -11.08 -4.26
CA LYS A 50 -7.05 -12.04 -3.99
C LYS A 50 -8.42 -11.36 -3.83
N GLU A 51 -8.43 -10.14 -3.30
CA GLU A 51 -9.63 -9.30 -3.20
C GLU A 51 -9.94 -8.58 -4.52
N GLY A 52 -9.14 -8.78 -5.58
CA GLY A 52 -9.34 -8.19 -6.90
C GLY A 52 -8.87 -6.74 -7.03
N TYR A 53 -8.02 -6.27 -6.11
CA TYR A 53 -7.46 -4.92 -6.15
C TYR A 53 -6.06 -4.90 -6.74
N ARG A 54 -5.78 -3.86 -7.55
CA ARG A 54 -4.43 -3.58 -8.05
C ARG A 54 -3.58 -2.99 -6.92
N LEU A 55 -2.38 -3.53 -6.76
CA LEU A 55 -1.37 -3.02 -5.83
C LEU A 55 -0.17 -2.50 -6.64
N GLU A 56 0.19 -1.25 -6.42
CA GLU A 56 1.50 -0.70 -6.80
C GLU A 56 2.41 -0.71 -5.57
N THR A 57 3.65 -1.15 -5.75
CA THR A 57 4.59 -1.28 -4.63
C THR A 57 5.66 -0.20 -4.70
N ILE A 58 5.98 0.36 -3.54
CA ILE A 58 7.08 1.29 -3.36
C ILE A 58 8.18 0.58 -2.56
N ARG A 59 9.41 0.66 -3.05
CA ARG A 59 10.58 0.05 -2.39
C ARG A 59 11.07 0.92 -1.25
N ILE A 60 10.36 0.85 -0.12
CA ILE A 60 10.74 1.57 1.09
C ILE A 60 10.63 0.68 2.34
N ALA A 61 11.50 0.94 3.31
CA ALA A 61 11.50 0.27 4.59
C ALA A 61 11.23 1.28 5.72
N GLY A 62 10.62 0.82 6.81
CA GLY A 62 10.31 1.69 7.95
C GLY A 62 11.57 2.36 8.52
N PHE A 63 11.51 3.67 8.72
CA PHE A 63 12.62 4.48 9.24
C PHE A 63 12.53 4.68 10.77
N ILE A 64 11.32 4.88 11.28
CA ILE A 64 11.03 5.10 12.70
C ILE A 64 11.06 3.75 13.46
N GLY A 65 11.66 3.75 14.65
CA GLY A 65 11.75 2.57 15.50
C GLY A 65 12.70 1.47 15.02
N LYS A 66 13.57 1.75 14.03
CA LYS A 66 14.59 0.81 13.54
C LYS A 66 16.00 1.20 14.02
N GLY A 67 16.87 0.20 14.15
CA GLY A 67 18.28 0.39 14.49
C GLY A 67 19.05 1.15 13.41
N LEU A 68 20.21 1.69 13.77
CA LEU A 68 21.03 2.58 12.93
C LEU A 68 21.34 2.00 11.54
N LEU A 69 21.70 0.71 11.47
CA LEU A 69 21.96 0.02 10.20
C LEU A 69 20.76 0.03 9.25
N LYS A 70 19.55 -0.22 9.77
CA LYS A 70 18.32 -0.19 8.98
C LYS A 70 17.96 1.22 8.52
N LYS A 71 18.22 2.24 9.34
CA LYS A 71 18.01 3.65 8.94
C LYS A 71 18.92 4.05 7.78
N ILE A 72 20.19 3.69 7.85
CA ILE A 72 21.16 3.95 6.78
C ILE A 72 20.74 3.22 5.49
N ALA A 73 20.39 1.94 5.59
CA ALA A 73 19.89 1.18 4.44
C ALA A 73 18.64 1.83 3.82
N THR A 74 17.65 2.24 4.63
CA THR A 74 16.46 2.96 4.14
C THR A 74 16.85 4.25 3.41
N LEU A 75 17.81 5.03 3.93
CA LEU A 75 18.25 6.28 3.30
C LEU A 75 18.83 6.03 1.90
N PHE A 76 19.62 4.96 1.72
CA PHE A 76 20.13 4.54 0.41
C PHE A 76 19.06 3.99 -0.53
N MET A 77 17.92 3.51 -0.02
CA MET A 77 16.81 3.04 -0.84
C MET A 77 15.95 4.18 -1.39
N ILE A 78 15.89 5.33 -0.72
CA ILE A 78 15.02 6.45 -1.12
C ILE A 78 15.25 6.88 -2.60
N PRO A 79 16.48 7.08 -3.09
CA PRO A 79 16.72 7.43 -4.50
C PRO A 79 16.16 6.42 -5.50
N PHE A 80 16.06 5.15 -5.12
CA PHE A 80 15.57 4.04 -5.94
C PHE A 80 14.14 3.61 -5.58
N SER A 81 13.45 4.37 -4.71
CA SER A 81 12.12 4.00 -4.23
C SER A 81 10.99 4.45 -5.16
N ILE A 82 11.27 5.44 -6.01
CA ILE A 82 10.31 6.08 -6.94
C ILE A 82 10.65 5.76 -8.42
N ILE A 83 11.79 5.08 -8.66
CA ILE A 83 12.26 4.61 -9.97
C ILE A 83 11.94 3.13 -10.10
#